data_AF-A0A8X7E523-F1
#
_entry.id   AF-A0A8X7E523-F1
#
_cell.length_a   1.000
_cell.length_b   1.000
_cell.length_c   1.000
_cell.angle_alpha   90.00
_cell.angle_beta   90.00
_cell.angle_gamma   90.00
#
_symmetry.space_group_name_H-M   'P 1'
#
loop_
_entity.id
_entity.type
_entity.pdbx_description
1 polymer ?
#
loop_
_entity_poly.entity_id
_entity_poly.type
_entity_poly.pdbx_seq_one_letter_code
_entity_poly.pdbx_strand_id
1 'polypeptide(L)' 'EALSPYLEVVEAPRELVAEDFSFYSRIAPALFILLGIRNEEKGIVYPHHHPRFNVDEDVLWMGSATHAILAKRFLES' A
#
# COMPACT_ATOMS: atom_id res chain seq x y z
N GLU A 1 -1.12 -16.42 5.29
CA GLU A 1 -2.28 -17.30 5.51
C GLU A 1 -3.61 -16.61 5.23
N ALA A 2 -4.13 -15.71 6.07
CA ALA A 2 -5.50 -15.17 5.89
C ALA A 2 -5.72 -14.34 4.60
N LEU A 3 -4.75 -13.54 4.17
CA LEU A 3 -4.83 -12.75 2.94
C LEU A 3 -4.02 -13.35 1.78
N SER A 4 -3.26 -14.41 2.00
CA SER A 4 -2.36 -14.97 0.99
C SER A 4 -3.01 -15.34 -0.36
N PRO A 5 -4.27 -15.80 -0.45
CA PRO A 5 -4.89 -16.03 -1.75
C PRO A 5 -5.36 -14.74 -2.46
N TYR A 6 -5.35 -13.60 -1.78
CA TYR A 6 -5.83 -12.32 -2.31
C TYR A 6 -4.75 -11.25 -2.40
N LEU A 7 -3.63 -11.44 -1.71
CA LEU A 7 -2.58 -10.44 -1.55
C LEU A 7 -1.26 -10.99 -2.06
N GLU A 8 -0.85 -10.49 -3.22
CA GLU A 8 0.51 -10.62 -3.69
C GLU A 8 1.36 -9.52 -3.03
N VAL A 9 2.40 -9.93 -2.31
CA VAL A 9 3.35 -8.99 -1.69
C VAL A 9 4.64 -9.05 -2.49
N VAL A 10 5.01 -7.91 -3.06
CA VAL A 10 6.25 -7.75 -3.84
C VAL A 10 7.11 -6.68 -3.19
N GLU A 11 8.42 -6.74 -3.44
CA GLU A 11 9.31 -5.66 -3.03
C GLU A 11 8.98 -4.40 -3.83
N ALA A 12 8.69 -3.31 -3.13
CA ALA A 12 8.39 -2.03 -3.77
C ALA A 12 9.64 -1.48 -4.46
N PRO A 13 9.51 -0.89 -5.66
CA PRO A 13 10.62 -0.20 -6.30
C PRO A 13 11.11 0.97 -5.44
N ARG A 14 12.39 1.32 -5.56
CA ARG A 14 12.93 2.51 -4.89
C ARG A 14 12.41 3.74 -5.61
N GLU A 15 11.66 4.56 -4.88
CA GLU A 15 11.08 5.80 -5.37
C GLU A 15 11.89 7.01 -4.88
N LEU A 16 11.84 8.12 -5.65
CA LEU A 16 12.35 9.43 -5.23
C LEU A 16 11.24 10.32 -4.64
N VAL A 17 10.13 9.71 -4.22
CA VAL A 17 9.00 10.40 -3.59
C VAL A 17 9.44 10.96 -2.24
N ALA A 18 9.16 12.23 -2.00
CA ALA A 18 9.30 12.84 -0.69
C ALA A 18 8.03 12.55 0.13
N GLU A 19 8.19 11.80 1.22
CA GLU A 19 7.10 11.37 2.10
C GLU A 19 7.43 11.73 3.54
N ASP A 20 6.53 12.44 4.22
CA ASP A 20 6.77 12.94 5.58
C ASP A 20 6.65 11.81 6.62
N PHE A 21 6.04 10.68 6.26
CA PHE A 21 6.06 9.48 7.09
C PHE A 21 7.48 9.03 7.45
N SER A 22 8.48 9.37 6.62
CA SER A 22 9.90 9.11 6.89
C SER A 22 10.43 9.75 8.19
N PHE A 23 9.74 10.75 8.75
CA PHE A 23 10.09 11.30 10.06
C PHE A 23 9.75 10.33 11.21
N TYR A 24 8.69 9.53 11.09
CA TYR A 24 8.31 8.57 12.13
C TYR A 24 9.32 7.43 12.28
N SER A 25 9.98 7.02 11.19
CA SER A 25 11.02 5.97 11.22
C SER A 25 12.27 6.37 12.01
N ARG A 26 12.43 7.66 12.31
CA ARG A 26 13.52 8.18 13.16
C ARG A 26 13.22 8.03 14.66
N ILE A 27 11.96 7.76 15.02
CA ILE A 27 11.47 7.76 16.40
C ILE A 27 11.12 6.34 16.85
N ALA A 28 10.61 5.50 15.94
CA ALA A 28 10.24 4.11 16.21
C ALA A 28 10.47 3.23 14.97
N PRO A 29 10.56 1.89 15.13
CA PRO A 29 10.49 0.98 13.99
C PRO A 29 9.24 1.28 13.16
N ALA A 30 9.42 1.49 11.87
CA ALA A 30 8.36 1.90 10.96
C ALA A 30 8.29 0.99 9.74
N LEU A 31 7.09 0.85 9.19
CA LEU A 31 6.80 0.10 7.99
C LEU A 31 5.94 0.96 7.08
N PHE A 32 6.34 1.11 5.82
CA PHE A 32 5.58 1.81 4.79
C PHE A 32 5.27 0.81 3.67
N ILE A 33 4.01 0.76 3.24
CA ILE A 33 3.52 -0.21 2.26
C ILE A 33 2.78 0.57 1.17
N LEU A 34 3.02 0.21 -0.09
CA LEU A 34 2.27 0.71 -1.23
C LEU A 34 1.17 -0.30 -1.60
N LEU A 35 -0.07 0.18 -1.72
CA LEU A 35 -1.16 -0.60 -2.27
C LEU A 35 -1.17 -0.46 -3.80
N GLY A 36 -1.04 -1.57 -4.52
CA GLY A 36 -1.12 -1.58 -5.97
C GLY A 36 -2.54 -1.24 -6.45
N ILE A 37 -2.70 -0.10 -7.13
CA ILE A 37 -3.99 0.40 -7.65
C ILE A 37 -4.04 0.49 -9.20
N ARG A 38 -2.94 0.13 -9.87
CA ARG A 38 -2.85 0.18 -11.34
C ARG A 38 -3.73 -0.89 -11.95
N ASN A 39 -4.60 -0.49 -12.88
CA ASN A 39 -5.45 -1.40 -13.64
C ASN A 39 -5.49 -0.97 -15.12
N GLU A 40 -4.88 -1.76 -15.99
CA GLU A 40 -4.79 -1.44 -17.42
C GLU A 40 -6.13 -1.61 -18.15
N GLU A 41 -6.94 -2.59 -17.74
CA GLU A 41 -8.27 -2.86 -18.32
C GLU A 41 -9.24 -1.70 -18.07
N LYS A 42 -9.15 -1.06 -16.91
CA LYS A 42 -9.93 0.13 -16.54
C LYS A 42 -9.28 1.45 -16.96
N GLY A 43 -8.11 1.43 -17.60
CA GLY A 43 -7.36 2.62 -17.99
C GLY A 43 -6.75 3.41 -16.81
N ILE A 44 -6.65 2.80 -15.63
CA ILE A 44 -6.11 3.38 -14.39
C ILE A 44 -4.58 3.16 -14.40
N VAL A 45 -3.90 4.00 -15.18
CA VAL A 45 -2.46 3.86 -15.47
C VAL A 45 -1.65 5.13 -15.23
N TYR A 46 -2.31 6.24 -14.91
CA TYR A 46 -1.65 7.53 -14.70
C TYR A 46 -1.07 7.62 -13.28
N PRO A 47 0.14 8.17 -13.11
CA PRO A 47 0.78 8.26 -11.82
C PRO A 47 0.10 9.29 -10.90
N HIS A 48 0.46 9.25 -9.63
CA HIS A 48 0.12 10.30 -8.67
C HIS A 48 0.51 11.69 -9.24
N HIS A 49 -0.27 12.72 -8.89
CA HIS A 49 -0.13 14.11 -9.38
C HIS A 49 -0.47 14.38 -10.85
N HIS A 50 -0.83 13.36 -11.64
CA HIS A 50 -1.31 13.57 -13.01
C HIS A 50 -2.81 13.98 -13.03
N PRO A 51 -3.30 14.89 -13.92
CA PRO A 51 -4.71 15.30 -13.97
C PRO A 51 -5.73 14.19 -14.27
N ARG A 52 -5.24 13.07 -14.80
CA ARG A 52 -6.02 11.86 -15.09
C ARG A 52 -5.77 10.73 -14.09
N PHE A 53 -5.10 11.02 -12.98
CA PHE A 53 -4.93 10.07 -11.90
C PHE A 53 -6.30 9.54 -11.46
N ASN A 54 -6.37 8.24 -11.23
CA ASN A 54 -7.55 7.56 -10.72
C ASN A 54 -7.11 6.35 -9.89
N VAL A 55 -8.05 5.74 -9.17
CA VAL A 55 -7.81 4.61 -8.27
C VAL A 55 -8.73 3.46 -8.64
N ASP A 56 -8.21 2.23 -8.65
CA ASP A 56 -9.06 1.05 -8.75
C ASP A 56 -9.71 0.77 -7.39
N GLU A 57 -11.00 1.04 -7.25
CA GLU A 57 -11.71 0.89 -5.98
C GLU A 57 -11.90 -0.58 -5.56
N ASP A 58 -11.83 -1.51 -6.51
CA ASP A 58 -11.99 -2.95 -6.25
C ASP A 58 -10.89 -3.52 -5.34
N VAL A 59 -9.77 -2.79 -5.20
CA VAL A 59 -8.63 -3.20 -4.37
C VAL A 59 -8.56 -2.50 -3.01
N LEU A 60 -9.39 -1.49 -2.74
CA LEU A 60 -9.28 -0.68 -1.51
C LEU A 60 -9.46 -1.49 -0.23
N TRP A 61 -10.34 -2.49 -0.25
CA TRP A 61 -10.59 -3.38 0.89
C TRP A 61 -9.32 -4.12 1.34
N MET A 62 -8.39 -4.40 0.42
CA MET A 62 -7.12 -5.06 0.75
C MET A 62 -6.24 -4.17 1.63
N GLY A 63 -6.25 -2.85 1.41
CA GLY A 63 -5.53 -1.89 2.26
C GLY A 63 -6.05 -1.91 3.69
N SER A 64 -7.38 -1.82 3.87
CA SER A 64 -8.01 -1.87 5.20
C SER A 64 -7.77 -3.21 5.90
N ALA A 65 -7.92 -4.33 5.19
CA ALA A 65 -7.66 -5.65 5.74
C ALA A 65 -6.19 -5.83 6.15
N THR A 66 -5.25 -5.31 5.34
CA THR A 66 -3.82 -5.35 5.63
C THR A 66 -3.50 -4.59 6.92
N HIS A 67 -4.00 -3.36 7.09
CA HIS A 67 -3.81 -2.61 8.33
C HIS A 67 -4.35 -3.34 9.56
N ALA A 68 -5.59 -3.86 9.50
CA ALA A 68 -6.20 -4.56 10.62
C ALA A 68 -5.41 -5.82 11.02
N ILE A 69 -4.98 -6.61 10.03
CA ILE A 69 -4.23 -7.85 10.27
C ILE A 69 -2.83 -7.55 10.81
N LEU A 70 -2.13 -6.55 10.27
CA LEU A 70 -0.82 -6.16 10.76
C LEU A 70 -0.89 -5.66 12.21
N ALA A 71 -1.87 -4.81 12.53
CA ALA A 71 -2.07 -4.33 13.89
C ALA A 71 -2.37 -5.49 14.86
N LYS A 72 -3.29 -6.39 14.50
CA LYS A 72 -3.62 -7.58 15.30
C LYS A 72 -2.37 -8.43 15.54
N ARG A 73 -1.63 -8.77 14.49
CA ARG A 73 -0.43 -9.61 14.59
C ARG A 73 0.67 -8.98 15.44
N PHE A 74 0.88 -7.67 15.29
CA PHE A 74 1.87 -6.94 16.08
C PHE A 74 1.53 -6.93 17.59
N LEU A 75 0.24 -6.92 17.94
CA LEU A 75 -0.19 -6.97 19.34
C LEU A 75 -0.21 -8.39 19.93
N GLU A 76 -0.28 -9.41 19.08
CA GLU A 76 -0.28 -10.83 19.48
C GLU A 76 1.13 -11.46 19.54
N SER A 77 2.13 -10.78 18.97
CA SER A 77 3.55 -11.16 19.04
C SER A 77 4.20 -10.69 20.34
#